data_AF-A0A534P1F3-F1
#
_entry.id   AF-A0A534P1F3-F1
#
_cell.length_a   1.000
_cell.length_b   1.000
_cell.length_c   1.000
_cell.angle_alpha   90.00
_cell.angle_beta   90.00
_cell.angle_gamma   90.00
#
_symmetry.space_group_name_H-M   'P 1'
#
loop_
_entity.id
_entity.type
_entity.pdbx_description
1 polymer ?
#
loop_
_entity_poly.entity_id
_entity_poly.type
_entity_poly.pdbx_seq_one_letter_code
_entity_poly.pdbx_strand_id
1 'polypeptide(L)'
;MRSEGIFGGPGDDWIYDGDGHDGGIFGDNGNVFDLVAGLDQEGGDDVLGGGPGQDNHWGEGGDDIFLMSEGTNKFFGDYGFDWITQRGWPVPANIELHLTALPASVVNFNDLRNRYRLVDGASGWDLDDRIRGDDRVDDPAAAVERQNLPGMELTVRGAAKIAGLTELVGPAGFNITLPWKAGNILLGGGGRDVLEGGAGNDLIDGDRWLDVELVATLNDGTVKRTWDPRTLIDDVFADPQRLNPGKIHIERTIRMGPPGIDTAVFSGNRSEYAITLNPNGSVTVAHTRPPKKAVLNDGTDTLLNIEVLQFADGSVAAPGAKVGAVPAVVNLTQVQAAAQITGAGLAIGTITTAASATVLPGRVVSADPAPGTFEFLLFPVNLVVSSGSTGAPGPVSVSIASPAAGAAVNGTVIVAASLANPVAGVQFLVDGNPLGAEVTIAPYSVSWDTTTTTDGLHVLSAQARDAAGFTATSVGTPVDVLNDGIPPVVAITAPTANSIVTGSNVTVAANASDNVGVVGVQFLLDGAPLGGEVTTAPYSTRWNTKQKGKGGSNLGVHTLHARARDAAGNLTTSAPVLVTVQ
;
A
#
# COMPACT_ATOMS: atom_id res chain seq x y z
N MET A 1 26.90 -50.89 -14.08
CA MET A 1 27.84 -50.23 -13.16
C MET A 1 27.42 -48.77 -13.15
N ARG A 2 27.19 -48.17 -11.99
CA ARG A 2 27.07 -46.70 -11.93
C ARG A 2 28.49 -46.16 -12.10
N SER A 3 28.72 -45.34 -13.12
CA SER A 3 30.05 -44.74 -13.30
C SER A 3 30.27 -43.73 -12.19
N GLU A 4 31.36 -43.84 -11.42
CA GLU A 4 31.70 -42.81 -10.43
C GLU A 4 32.13 -41.49 -11.10
N GLY A 5 32.53 -41.55 -12.38
CA GLY A 5 32.77 -40.39 -13.24
C GLY A 5 32.60 -40.70 -14.74
N ILE A 6 32.13 -39.73 -15.52
CA ILE A 6 32.05 -39.71 -16.98
C ILE A 6 33.00 -38.62 -17.45
N PHE A 7 33.87 -38.95 -18.40
CA PHE A 7 34.91 -38.05 -18.88
C PHE A 7 34.72 -37.84 -20.38
N GLY A 8 34.66 -36.59 -20.80
CA GLY A 8 34.92 -36.22 -22.18
C GLY A 8 36.40 -36.40 -22.50
N GLY A 9 36.65 -36.43 -23.80
CA GLY A 9 37.99 -36.51 -24.37
C GLY A 9 38.50 -35.12 -24.73
N PRO A 10 39.45 -35.02 -25.67
CA PRO A 10 39.83 -33.74 -26.24
C PRO A 10 38.79 -33.24 -27.27
N GLY A 11 38.42 -31.95 -27.17
CA GLY A 11 37.56 -31.25 -28.12
C GLY A 11 36.07 -31.30 -27.75
N ASP A 12 35.26 -30.48 -28.43
CA ASP A 12 33.84 -30.25 -28.08
C ASP A 12 32.99 -31.54 -28.03
N ASP A 13 32.62 -31.96 -26.84
CA ASP A 13 31.83 -33.14 -26.52
C ASP A 13 30.41 -32.79 -26.04
N TRP A 14 29.47 -33.74 -26.21
CA TRP A 14 28.19 -33.71 -25.51
C TRP A 14 28.13 -34.86 -24.53
N ILE A 15 28.02 -34.55 -23.25
CA ILE A 15 28.06 -35.52 -22.15
C ILE A 15 26.72 -35.51 -21.41
N TYR A 16 26.12 -36.69 -21.24
CA TYR A 16 24.82 -36.85 -20.57
C TYR A 16 24.83 -38.06 -19.64
N ASP A 17 24.60 -37.86 -18.34
CA ASP A 17 24.74 -38.89 -17.31
C ASP A 17 23.45 -39.68 -16.99
N GLY A 18 22.29 -39.14 -17.35
CA GLY A 18 20.97 -39.76 -17.16
C GLY A 18 20.41 -39.58 -15.74
N ASP A 19 19.35 -40.34 -15.41
CA ASP A 19 18.60 -40.12 -14.16
C ASP A 19 19.32 -40.73 -12.93
N GLY A 20 19.42 -39.96 -11.84
CA GLY A 20 19.83 -40.42 -10.51
C GLY A 20 21.33 -40.68 -10.38
N HIS A 21 22.15 -39.89 -11.07
CA HIS A 21 23.60 -39.92 -10.92
C HIS A 21 24.02 -39.08 -9.70
N ASP A 22 24.98 -39.59 -8.92
CA ASP A 22 25.60 -38.90 -7.79
C ASP A 22 27.12 -38.74 -8.00
N GLY A 23 27.63 -39.16 -9.17
CA GLY A 23 29.04 -39.12 -9.55
C GLY A 23 29.38 -37.84 -10.28
N GLY A 24 30.44 -37.86 -11.10
CA GLY A 24 30.84 -36.65 -11.83
C GLY A 24 30.86 -36.70 -13.35
N ILE A 25 30.60 -35.55 -13.96
CA ILE A 25 30.66 -35.30 -15.39
C ILE A 25 31.80 -34.30 -15.64
N PHE A 26 32.85 -34.74 -16.33
CA PHE A 26 34.06 -33.98 -16.58
C PHE A 26 34.20 -33.73 -18.07
N GLY A 27 34.38 -32.48 -18.49
CA GLY A 27 34.60 -32.10 -19.88
C GLY A 27 35.92 -32.66 -20.42
N ASP A 28 37.05 -32.33 -19.78
CA ASP A 28 38.38 -32.56 -20.35
C ASP A 28 39.26 -33.57 -19.60
N ASN A 29 38.97 -34.85 -19.77
CA ASN A 29 39.77 -35.95 -19.22
C ASN A 29 39.94 -35.94 -17.68
N GLY A 30 39.26 -35.04 -16.94
CA GLY A 30 39.34 -34.94 -15.49
C GLY A 30 40.67 -34.40 -14.97
N ASN A 31 41.36 -33.56 -15.76
CA ASN A 31 42.70 -33.08 -15.44
C ASN A 31 42.82 -31.55 -15.32
N VAL A 32 42.17 -31.00 -14.29
CA VAL A 32 42.28 -29.60 -13.85
C VAL A 32 43.75 -29.10 -13.67
N PHE A 33 44.73 -29.97 -13.43
CA PHE A 33 46.10 -29.56 -13.07
C PHE A 33 46.99 -29.19 -14.27
N ASP A 34 46.69 -29.66 -15.49
CA ASP A 34 47.47 -29.30 -16.68
C ASP A 34 47.18 -27.86 -17.15
N LEU A 35 46.00 -27.30 -16.81
CA LEU A 35 45.65 -25.91 -17.09
C LEU A 35 46.52 -24.91 -16.30
N VAL A 36 46.75 -25.15 -15.01
CA VAL A 36 47.63 -24.30 -14.17
C VAL A 36 49.09 -24.37 -14.62
N ALA A 37 49.49 -25.45 -15.28
CA ALA A 37 50.81 -25.64 -15.89
C ALA A 37 50.91 -25.08 -17.32
N GLY A 38 49.81 -24.60 -17.92
CA GLY A 38 49.76 -24.06 -19.28
C GLY A 38 49.97 -25.11 -20.37
N LEU A 39 49.63 -26.38 -20.10
CA LEU A 39 49.89 -27.51 -20.99
C LEU A 39 48.71 -27.87 -21.89
N ASP A 40 47.49 -27.49 -21.51
CA ASP A 40 46.30 -27.53 -22.37
C ASP A 40 45.39 -26.33 -22.01
N GLN A 41 45.53 -25.20 -22.71
CA GLN A 41 44.91 -23.93 -22.33
C GLN A 41 43.53 -23.68 -22.96
N GLU A 42 43.10 -24.54 -23.88
CA GLU A 42 41.72 -24.54 -24.39
C GLU A 42 41.32 -26.00 -24.56
N GLY A 43 40.63 -26.53 -23.55
CA GLY A 43 39.93 -27.82 -23.62
C GLY A 43 38.78 -27.77 -24.63
N GLY A 44 37.99 -28.82 -24.68
CA GLY A 44 36.78 -28.87 -25.49
C GLY A 44 35.75 -27.85 -25.01
N ASP A 45 35.05 -27.18 -25.94
CA ASP A 45 33.87 -26.41 -25.53
C ASP A 45 32.71 -27.39 -25.47
N ASP A 46 32.40 -27.87 -24.28
CA ASP A 46 31.53 -29.02 -24.10
C ASP A 46 30.09 -28.61 -23.82
N VAL A 47 29.20 -29.59 -23.92
CA VAL A 47 27.83 -29.51 -23.44
C VAL A 47 27.60 -30.62 -22.45
N LEU A 48 27.41 -30.26 -21.19
CA LEU A 48 27.23 -31.21 -20.10
C LEU A 48 25.81 -31.10 -19.55
N GLY A 49 25.10 -32.22 -19.42
CA GLY A 49 23.77 -32.25 -18.84
C GLY A 49 23.46 -33.56 -18.14
N GLY A 50 22.32 -33.57 -17.43
CA GLY A 50 21.88 -34.75 -16.71
C GLY A 50 20.38 -34.97 -16.62
N GLY A 51 20.00 -36.09 -16.02
CA GLY A 51 18.61 -36.41 -15.69
C GLY A 51 18.24 -35.92 -14.28
N PRO A 52 17.05 -36.26 -13.75
CA PRO A 52 16.71 -35.93 -12.37
C PRO A 52 17.68 -36.56 -11.37
N GLY A 53 18.33 -35.78 -10.49
CA GLY A 53 19.38 -36.31 -9.63
C GLY A 53 20.22 -35.31 -8.85
N GLN A 54 21.40 -35.77 -8.42
CA GLN A 54 22.44 -34.93 -7.83
C GLN A 54 23.62 -34.85 -8.79
N ASP A 55 23.47 -34.05 -9.85
CA ASP A 55 24.45 -34.04 -10.92
C ASP A 55 25.59 -33.07 -10.59
N ASN A 56 26.82 -33.48 -10.90
CA ASN A 56 28.01 -32.68 -10.65
C ASN A 56 28.76 -32.49 -11.98
N HIS A 57 28.80 -31.26 -12.46
CA HIS A 57 29.40 -30.87 -13.73
C HIS A 57 30.72 -30.13 -13.47
N TRP A 58 31.77 -30.56 -14.13
CA TRP A 58 33.09 -29.92 -14.21
C TRP A 58 33.39 -29.67 -15.69
N GLY A 59 33.29 -28.41 -16.11
CA GLY A 59 33.66 -27.97 -17.46
C GLY A 59 35.16 -28.17 -17.71
N GLU A 60 35.97 -27.67 -16.78
CA GLU A 60 37.44 -27.71 -16.82
C GLU A 60 38.03 -26.63 -17.72
N GLY A 61 38.19 -26.86 -19.03
CA GLY A 61 38.78 -25.88 -19.93
C GLY A 61 37.98 -25.68 -21.21
N GLY A 62 37.82 -24.44 -21.65
CA GLY A 62 37.01 -24.12 -22.84
C GLY A 62 35.75 -23.36 -22.46
N ASP A 63 34.95 -23.00 -23.45
CA ASP A 63 33.69 -22.30 -23.24
C ASP A 63 32.53 -23.30 -23.12
N ASP A 64 32.25 -23.78 -21.90
CA ASP A 64 31.32 -24.86 -21.66
C ASP A 64 29.86 -24.41 -21.54
N ILE A 65 28.93 -25.33 -21.82
CA ILE A 65 27.51 -25.10 -21.58
C ILE A 65 26.91 -26.22 -20.74
N PHE A 66 26.40 -25.84 -19.58
CA PHE A 66 25.63 -26.69 -18.71
C PHE A 66 24.14 -26.66 -19.10
N LEU A 67 23.53 -27.84 -19.17
CA LEU A 67 22.10 -28.02 -19.33
C LEU A 67 21.48 -28.30 -17.96
N MET A 68 20.51 -27.49 -17.56
CA MET A 68 19.83 -27.69 -16.28
C MET A 68 19.01 -28.99 -16.26
N SER A 69 19.04 -29.69 -15.12
CA SER A 69 18.29 -30.91 -14.84
C SER A 69 17.52 -30.82 -13.50
N GLU A 70 16.60 -31.75 -13.21
CA GLU A 70 15.89 -31.77 -11.93
C GLU A 70 16.83 -32.15 -10.78
N GLY A 71 16.67 -31.53 -9.62
CA GLY A 71 17.37 -31.93 -8.40
C GLY A 71 18.42 -30.91 -7.94
N THR A 72 19.53 -31.39 -7.38
CA THR A 72 20.57 -30.52 -6.82
C THR A 72 21.84 -30.64 -7.63
N ASN A 73 22.11 -29.59 -8.42
CA ASN A 73 23.21 -29.61 -9.37
C ASN A 73 24.39 -28.75 -8.89
N LYS A 74 25.59 -29.18 -9.27
CA LYS A 74 26.80 -28.35 -9.19
C LYS A 74 27.31 -28.08 -10.60
N PHE A 75 27.56 -26.81 -10.89
CA PHE A 75 28.07 -26.34 -12.18
C PHE A 75 29.38 -25.61 -11.94
N PHE A 76 30.48 -26.26 -12.29
CA PHE A 76 31.81 -25.72 -12.13
C PHE A 76 32.40 -25.51 -13.53
N GLY A 77 32.43 -24.25 -14.00
CA GLY A 77 32.96 -23.91 -15.32
C GLY A 77 34.48 -24.03 -15.39
N ASP A 78 35.16 -23.42 -14.42
CA ASP A 78 36.63 -23.34 -14.36
C ASP A 78 37.24 -22.34 -15.35
N TYR A 79 37.83 -22.77 -16.47
CA TYR A 79 38.58 -21.88 -17.37
C TYR A 79 37.88 -21.71 -18.71
N GLY A 80 37.48 -20.48 -19.01
CA GLY A 80 36.79 -20.11 -20.24
C GLY A 80 35.55 -19.29 -19.90
N PHE A 81 34.69 -19.05 -20.88
CA PHE A 81 33.43 -18.35 -20.68
C PHE A 81 32.26 -19.33 -20.66
N ASP A 82 31.85 -19.71 -19.45
CA ASP A 82 30.93 -20.83 -19.23
C ASP A 82 29.47 -20.39 -19.08
N TRP A 83 28.56 -21.22 -19.55
CA TRP A 83 27.12 -20.94 -19.55
C TRP A 83 26.31 -21.98 -18.78
N ILE A 84 25.21 -21.55 -18.19
CA ILE A 84 24.08 -22.41 -17.82
C ILE A 84 22.84 -22.01 -18.64
N THR A 85 22.11 -22.97 -19.19
CA THR A 85 20.82 -22.74 -19.85
C THR A 85 19.71 -23.59 -19.23
N GLN A 86 18.53 -22.99 -19.05
CA GLN A 86 17.30 -23.68 -18.63
C GLN A 86 16.42 -24.10 -19.82
N ARG A 87 17.00 -24.18 -21.01
CA ARG A 87 16.32 -24.74 -22.18
C ARG A 87 15.71 -26.11 -21.86
N GLY A 88 14.39 -26.22 -22.06
CA GLY A 88 13.63 -27.45 -21.89
C GLY A 88 13.00 -27.58 -20.51
N TRP A 89 13.24 -26.63 -19.60
CA TRP A 89 12.85 -26.71 -18.20
C TRP A 89 11.40 -26.27 -17.95
N PRO A 90 10.48 -27.16 -17.54
CA PRO A 90 9.04 -26.89 -17.57
C PRO A 90 8.53 -25.97 -16.46
N VAL A 91 9.42 -25.39 -15.64
CA VAL A 91 9.10 -24.45 -14.56
C VAL A 91 10.01 -23.24 -14.67
N PRO A 92 9.62 -22.08 -14.11
CA PRO A 92 10.45 -20.89 -14.20
C PRO A 92 11.85 -21.09 -13.62
N ALA A 93 12.83 -20.54 -14.31
CA ALA A 93 14.21 -20.58 -13.92
C ALA A 93 14.46 -19.83 -12.62
N ASN A 94 15.35 -20.37 -11.80
CA ASN A 94 15.92 -19.67 -10.66
C ASN A 94 17.42 -19.94 -10.64
N ILE A 95 18.18 -19.11 -11.34
CA ILE A 95 19.64 -19.22 -11.48
C ILE A 95 20.28 -18.20 -10.55
N GLU A 96 21.22 -18.66 -9.72
CA GLU A 96 21.91 -17.84 -8.72
C GLU A 96 23.43 -18.02 -8.85
N LEU A 97 24.08 -17.39 -9.85
CA LEU A 97 25.52 -17.59 -10.12
C LEU A 97 26.41 -17.24 -8.92
N HIS A 98 26.00 -16.28 -8.09
CA HIS A 98 26.68 -15.95 -6.82
C HIS A 98 26.69 -17.09 -5.78
N LEU A 99 25.85 -18.13 -5.92
CA LEU A 99 25.66 -19.18 -4.93
C LEU A 99 26.77 -20.23 -5.00
N THR A 100 27.94 -19.86 -4.47
CA THR A 100 29.09 -20.75 -4.34
C THR A 100 28.89 -21.81 -3.25
N ALA A 101 29.64 -22.91 -3.32
CA ALA A 101 29.76 -23.86 -2.23
C ALA A 101 30.58 -23.23 -1.09
N LEU A 102 29.92 -22.52 -0.17
CA LEU A 102 30.60 -21.78 0.91
C LEU A 102 31.32 -22.73 1.89
N PRO A 103 32.65 -22.58 2.09
CA PRO A 103 33.30 -23.16 3.26
C PRO A 103 32.81 -22.45 4.55
N ALA A 104 32.53 -23.23 5.60
CA ALA A 104 32.13 -22.78 6.94
C ALA A 104 30.71 -22.16 7.10
N SER A 105 29.78 -22.41 6.17
CA SER A 105 28.35 -22.15 6.42
C SER A 105 27.74 -23.23 7.34
N VAL A 106 26.74 -22.86 8.15
CA VAL A 106 25.90 -23.86 8.85
C VAL A 106 25.18 -24.64 7.75
N VAL A 107 25.62 -25.87 7.50
CA VAL A 107 25.02 -26.75 6.50
C VAL A 107 23.56 -26.97 6.89
N ASN A 108 22.65 -26.26 6.22
CA ASN A 108 21.27 -26.65 6.20
C ASN A 108 21.18 -27.87 5.29
N PHE A 109 21.05 -29.06 5.87
CA PHE A 109 20.89 -30.31 5.11
C PHE A 109 19.68 -30.30 4.16
N ASN A 110 18.78 -29.33 4.31
CA ASN A 110 17.62 -29.13 3.44
C ASN A 110 17.83 -28.03 2.37
N ASP A 111 19.01 -27.41 2.25
CA ASP A 111 19.30 -26.48 1.15
C ASP A 111 19.66 -27.27 -0.12
N LEU A 112 18.65 -27.55 -0.93
CA LEU A 112 18.74 -28.31 -2.18
C LEU A 112 18.99 -27.44 -3.42
N ARG A 113 19.36 -26.16 -3.23
CA ARG A 113 19.64 -25.25 -4.35
C ARG A 113 20.92 -25.63 -5.09
N ASN A 114 20.95 -25.28 -6.38
CA ASN A 114 22.12 -25.46 -7.23
C ASN A 114 23.32 -24.65 -6.75
N ARG A 115 24.53 -25.09 -7.11
CA ARG A 115 25.78 -24.40 -6.80
C ARG A 115 26.51 -24.06 -8.08
N TYR A 116 27.09 -22.87 -8.10
CA TYR A 116 27.83 -22.36 -9.25
C TYR A 116 29.24 -21.97 -8.82
N ARG A 117 30.21 -22.25 -9.67
CA ARG A 117 31.60 -21.82 -9.49
C ARG A 117 32.14 -21.48 -10.86
N LEU A 118 32.56 -20.21 -11.04
CA LEU A 118 33.18 -19.76 -12.28
C LEU A 118 32.27 -20.05 -13.48
N VAL A 119 31.02 -19.57 -13.43
CA VAL A 119 30.06 -19.64 -14.54
C VAL A 119 29.70 -18.20 -14.87
N ASP A 120 29.86 -17.80 -16.13
CA ASP A 120 29.86 -16.39 -16.55
C ASP A 120 28.58 -15.96 -17.25
N GLY A 121 27.91 -16.91 -17.92
CA GLY A 121 26.66 -16.71 -18.63
C GLY A 121 25.50 -17.50 -18.04
N ALA A 122 24.30 -16.93 -18.06
CA ALA A 122 23.08 -17.61 -17.66
C ALA A 122 21.94 -17.30 -18.63
N SER A 123 21.19 -18.34 -18.98
CA SER A 123 20.00 -18.23 -19.82
C SER A 123 18.80 -18.89 -19.18
N GLY A 124 17.71 -18.15 -19.08
CA GLY A 124 16.35 -18.67 -18.98
C GLY A 124 15.87 -19.19 -20.34
N TRP A 125 14.56 -19.22 -20.57
CA TRP A 125 14.03 -19.62 -21.89
C TRP A 125 12.63 -19.11 -22.25
N ASP A 126 11.55 -19.56 -21.60
CA ASP A 126 10.15 -19.32 -22.05
C ASP A 126 9.10 -19.10 -20.94
N LEU A 127 9.54 -18.87 -19.70
CA LEU A 127 8.70 -18.59 -18.53
C LEU A 127 9.23 -17.38 -17.75
N ASP A 128 8.49 -16.94 -16.73
CA ASP A 128 8.85 -15.80 -15.86
C ASP A 128 10.07 -16.14 -14.97
N ASP A 129 11.26 -16.01 -15.54
CA ASP A 129 12.51 -16.52 -15.03
C ASP A 129 13.17 -15.54 -14.04
N ARG A 130 13.88 -16.07 -13.05
CA ARG A 130 14.70 -15.29 -12.12
C ARG A 130 16.16 -15.66 -12.28
N ILE A 131 16.97 -14.70 -12.70
CA ILE A 131 18.39 -14.92 -12.97
C ILE A 131 19.19 -13.87 -12.21
N ARG A 132 20.16 -14.34 -11.44
CA ARG A 132 21.10 -13.48 -10.72
C ARG A 132 22.52 -13.88 -11.06
N GLY A 133 23.30 -12.90 -11.51
CA GLY A 133 24.74 -13.01 -11.72
C GLY A 133 25.51 -13.17 -10.40
N ASP A 134 26.82 -13.06 -10.50
CA ASP A 134 27.73 -13.11 -9.37
C ASP A 134 28.33 -11.73 -9.05
N ASP A 135 29.28 -11.70 -8.11
CA ASP A 135 29.89 -10.44 -7.66
C ASP A 135 31.33 -10.27 -8.18
N ARG A 136 31.74 -11.04 -9.20
CA ARG A 136 33.09 -10.98 -9.78
C ARG A 136 33.22 -9.80 -10.72
N VAL A 137 34.40 -9.18 -10.71
CA VAL A 137 34.67 -7.93 -11.42
C VAL A 137 36.00 -7.99 -12.16
N ASP A 138 36.12 -7.19 -13.22
CA ASP A 138 37.40 -6.91 -13.89
C ASP A 138 38.08 -5.65 -13.30
N ASP A 139 38.34 -5.68 -11.98
CA ASP A 139 39.06 -4.62 -11.27
C ASP A 139 40.25 -5.20 -10.49
N PRO A 140 41.51 -4.89 -10.88
CA PRO A 140 42.68 -5.39 -10.17
C PRO A 140 42.79 -4.85 -8.73
N ALA A 141 42.04 -3.80 -8.37
CA ALA A 141 41.96 -3.28 -7.00
C ALA A 141 40.92 -4.02 -6.14
N ALA A 142 40.05 -4.85 -6.72
CA ALA A 142 39.12 -5.68 -5.97
C ALA A 142 39.86 -6.77 -5.18
N ALA A 143 39.18 -7.36 -4.20
CA ALA A 143 39.73 -8.50 -3.47
C ALA A 143 39.89 -9.70 -4.43
N VAL A 144 40.94 -10.51 -4.27
CA VAL A 144 41.31 -11.58 -5.22
C VAL A 144 40.16 -12.55 -5.45
N GLU A 145 39.39 -12.86 -4.41
CA GLU A 145 38.21 -13.72 -4.46
C GLU A 145 37.04 -13.16 -5.30
N ARG A 146 37.09 -11.87 -5.67
CA ARG A 146 36.12 -11.18 -6.52
C ARG A 146 36.69 -10.83 -7.90
N GLN A 147 37.92 -11.20 -8.23
CA GLN A 147 38.50 -10.87 -9.53
C GLN A 147 38.16 -11.96 -10.55
N ASN A 148 37.74 -11.55 -11.75
CA ASN A 148 37.70 -12.45 -12.88
C ASN A 148 39.12 -12.84 -13.30
N LEU A 149 39.38 -14.15 -13.34
CA LEU A 149 40.69 -14.71 -13.61
C LEU A 149 41.04 -14.54 -15.10
N PRO A 150 42.33 -14.35 -15.44
CA PRO A 150 42.77 -14.41 -16.84
C PRO A 150 42.43 -15.77 -17.45
N GLY A 151 41.90 -15.76 -18.66
CA GLY A 151 41.45 -16.96 -19.36
C GLY A 151 39.94 -17.16 -19.36
N MET A 152 39.21 -16.44 -18.50
CA MET A 152 37.75 -16.49 -18.43
C MET A 152 37.07 -15.47 -19.36
N GLU A 153 37.81 -14.92 -20.30
CA GLU A 153 37.25 -13.93 -21.22
C GLU A 153 36.39 -14.59 -22.30
N LEU A 154 35.23 -14.02 -22.60
CA LEU A 154 34.55 -14.30 -23.85
C LEU A 154 35.45 -13.86 -25.00
N THR A 155 36.02 -14.81 -25.72
CA THR A 155 36.94 -14.54 -26.83
C THR A 155 36.17 -14.32 -28.14
N VAL A 156 36.87 -13.81 -29.17
CA VAL A 156 36.31 -13.74 -30.54
C VAL A 156 35.99 -15.13 -31.08
N ARG A 157 36.79 -16.15 -30.72
CA ARG A 157 36.59 -17.54 -31.14
C ARG A 157 35.37 -18.13 -30.43
N GLY A 158 35.26 -17.95 -29.12
CA GLY A 158 34.13 -18.38 -28.30
C GLY A 158 32.81 -17.80 -28.78
N ALA A 159 32.75 -16.47 -28.95
CA ALA A 159 31.57 -15.79 -29.46
C ALA A 159 31.14 -16.23 -30.88
N ALA A 160 32.06 -16.78 -31.68
CA ALA A 160 31.77 -17.29 -33.02
C ALA A 160 31.23 -18.73 -33.03
N LYS A 161 31.39 -19.50 -31.94
CA LYS A 161 30.83 -20.85 -31.79
C LYS A 161 29.33 -20.83 -31.48
N ILE A 162 28.81 -19.73 -30.96
CA ILE A 162 27.37 -19.54 -30.70
C ILE A 162 26.78 -18.64 -31.79
N ALA A 163 25.90 -19.21 -32.62
CA ALA A 163 25.25 -18.46 -33.68
C ALA A 163 24.44 -17.29 -33.11
N GLY A 164 24.70 -16.08 -33.60
CA GLY A 164 24.07 -14.83 -33.16
C GLY A 164 24.78 -14.12 -32.00
N LEU A 165 25.67 -14.78 -31.24
CA LEU A 165 26.32 -14.14 -30.09
C LEU A 165 27.29 -13.02 -30.51
N THR A 166 28.07 -13.22 -31.58
CA THR A 166 28.95 -12.17 -32.13
C THR A 166 28.18 -10.90 -32.52
N GLU A 167 26.96 -11.04 -33.05
CA GLU A 167 26.10 -9.90 -33.38
C GLU A 167 25.56 -9.23 -32.12
N LEU A 168 25.10 -10.03 -31.15
CA LEU A 168 24.57 -9.56 -29.87
C LEU A 168 25.60 -8.76 -29.07
N VAL A 169 26.85 -9.22 -28.97
CA VAL A 169 27.90 -8.51 -28.23
C VAL A 169 28.52 -7.36 -29.03
N GLY A 170 28.33 -7.36 -30.35
CA GLY A 170 28.84 -6.35 -31.26
C GLY A 170 28.07 -5.02 -31.22
N PRO A 171 28.38 -4.09 -32.14
CA PRO A 171 27.84 -2.72 -32.11
C PRO A 171 26.31 -2.60 -32.18
N ALA A 172 25.65 -3.60 -32.77
CA ALA A 172 24.19 -3.64 -32.90
C ALA A 172 23.47 -4.05 -31.60
N GLY A 173 24.16 -4.70 -30.66
CA GLY A 173 23.63 -5.07 -29.34
C GLY A 173 24.39 -4.38 -28.21
N PHE A 174 25.11 -5.15 -27.39
CA PHE A 174 25.81 -4.66 -26.20
C PHE A 174 26.98 -3.72 -26.51
N ASN A 175 27.51 -3.74 -27.74
CA ASN A 175 28.59 -2.86 -28.20
C ASN A 175 29.84 -2.92 -27.31
N ILE A 176 30.25 -4.14 -26.96
CA ILE A 176 31.49 -4.40 -26.23
C ILE A 176 32.64 -4.72 -27.18
N THR A 177 33.86 -4.69 -26.65
CA THR A 177 35.07 -5.16 -27.36
C THR A 177 35.49 -6.50 -26.76
N LEU A 178 35.69 -7.51 -27.61
CA LEU A 178 36.24 -8.80 -27.22
C LEU A 178 37.79 -8.77 -27.28
N PRO A 179 38.50 -9.51 -26.42
CA PRO A 179 37.99 -10.38 -25.37
C PRO A 179 37.38 -9.60 -24.19
N TRP A 180 36.36 -10.15 -23.53
CA TRP A 180 35.59 -9.46 -22.50
C TRP A 180 35.37 -10.34 -21.26
N LYS A 181 35.58 -9.78 -20.06
CA LYS A 181 35.35 -10.45 -18.76
C LYS A 181 34.87 -9.51 -17.65
N ALA A 182 34.17 -8.43 -18.01
CA ALA A 182 33.87 -7.36 -17.08
C ALA A 182 32.76 -7.70 -16.06
N GLY A 183 31.93 -8.69 -16.37
CA GLY A 183 30.80 -9.15 -15.56
C GLY A 183 30.16 -10.39 -16.20
N ASN A 184 28.87 -10.59 -15.99
CA ASN A 184 28.09 -11.70 -16.51
C ASN A 184 27.31 -11.36 -17.79
N ILE A 185 26.89 -12.39 -18.55
CA ILE A 185 25.87 -12.25 -19.59
C ILE A 185 24.59 -12.97 -19.15
N LEU A 186 23.51 -12.22 -18.96
CA LEU A 186 22.22 -12.74 -18.50
C LEU A 186 21.18 -12.61 -19.60
N LEU A 187 20.53 -13.71 -19.94
CA LEU A 187 19.54 -13.84 -21.01
C LEU A 187 18.23 -14.36 -20.40
N GLY A 188 17.16 -13.58 -20.42
CA GLY A 188 15.86 -13.95 -19.84
C GLY A 188 15.13 -15.01 -20.67
N GLY A 189 14.75 -14.64 -21.89
CA GLY A 189 13.97 -15.47 -22.79
C GLY A 189 12.57 -14.89 -23.00
N GLY A 190 11.57 -15.73 -23.23
CA GLY A 190 10.19 -15.25 -23.17
C GLY A 190 9.69 -15.27 -21.73
N GLY A 191 8.90 -14.27 -21.32
CA GLY A 191 8.35 -14.27 -19.96
C GLY A 191 8.22 -12.87 -19.40
N ARG A 192 8.04 -12.77 -18.09
CA ARG A 192 8.33 -11.55 -17.32
C ARG A 192 9.49 -11.84 -16.40
N ASP A 193 10.70 -11.57 -16.89
CA ASP A 193 11.92 -12.01 -16.23
C ASP A 193 12.41 -10.99 -15.20
N VAL A 194 13.09 -11.50 -14.18
CA VAL A 194 13.77 -10.69 -13.15
C VAL A 194 15.26 -11.01 -13.20
N LEU A 195 16.02 -10.05 -13.68
CA LEU A 195 17.45 -10.17 -13.97
C LEU A 195 18.24 -9.25 -13.05
N GLU A 196 19.16 -9.81 -12.26
CA GLU A 196 20.02 -9.05 -11.35
C GLU A 196 21.49 -9.32 -11.73
N GLY A 197 22.20 -8.31 -12.24
CA GLY A 197 23.61 -8.44 -12.64
C GLY A 197 24.52 -8.85 -11.48
N GLY A 198 24.37 -8.18 -10.34
CA GLY A 198 25.22 -8.38 -9.16
C GLY A 198 26.25 -7.26 -9.08
N ALA A 199 27.53 -7.59 -9.19
CA ALA A 199 28.58 -6.60 -9.40
C ALA A 199 29.39 -6.93 -10.63
N GLY A 200 30.05 -5.92 -11.20
CA GLY A 200 30.74 -6.08 -12.47
C GLY A 200 30.16 -5.09 -13.46
N ASN A 201 30.48 -5.25 -14.73
CA ASN A 201 29.74 -4.57 -15.79
C ASN A 201 29.00 -5.67 -16.53
N ASP A 202 27.70 -5.81 -16.30
CA ASP A 202 26.92 -6.94 -16.78
C ASP A 202 26.21 -6.62 -18.11
N LEU A 203 25.99 -7.66 -18.92
CA LEU A 203 25.25 -7.59 -20.17
C LEU A 203 23.93 -8.33 -20.00
N ILE A 204 22.81 -7.63 -20.06
CA ILE A 204 21.49 -8.17 -19.70
C ILE A 204 20.53 -8.02 -20.88
N ASP A 205 19.95 -9.11 -21.35
CA ASP A 205 18.89 -9.13 -22.35
C ASP A 205 17.64 -9.81 -21.79
N GLY A 206 16.50 -9.13 -21.81
CA GLY A 206 15.23 -9.69 -21.36
C GLY A 206 14.69 -10.76 -22.31
N ASP A 207 14.62 -10.48 -23.61
CA ASP A 207 13.90 -11.34 -24.55
C ASP A 207 14.73 -12.48 -25.19
N ARG A 208 16.07 -12.39 -25.18
CA ARG A 208 16.94 -13.39 -25.82
C ARG A 208 17.23 -14.56 -24.88
N TRP A 209 17.49 -15.73 -25.46
CA TRP A 209 17.92 -16.92 -24.71
C TRP A 209 18.87 -17.81 -25.53
N LEU A 210 19.65 -18.64 -24.84
CA LEU A 210 20.63 -19.57 -25.41
C LEU A 210 20.01 -20.96 -25.63
N ASP A 211 19.83 -21.33 -26.89
CA ASP A 211 19.41 -22.67 -27.30
C ASP A 211 20.62 -23.55 -27.64
N VAL A 212 20.55 -24.80 -27.20
CA VAL A 212 21.59 -25.81 -27.41
C VAL A 212 20.93 -27.12 -27.81
N GLU A 213 21.30 -27.63 -28.98
CA GLU A 213 20.70 -28.84 -29.56
C GLU A 213 21.79 -29.75 -30.13
N LEU A 214 21.58 -31.06 -30.02
CA LEU A 214 22.17 -32.05 -30.91
C LEU A 214 21.40 -32.08 -32.22
N VAL A 215 22.14 -32.00 -33.32
CA VAL A 215 21.60 -32.13 -34.66
C VAL A 215 22.12 -33.42 -35.29
N ALA A 216 21.21 -34.37 -35.49
CA ALA A 216 21.49 -35.68 -36.08
C ALA A 216 20.94 -35.76 -37.50
N THR A 217 21.81 -35.92 -38.49
CA THR A 217 21.37 -36.19 -39.87
C THR A 217 21.32 -37.69 -40.10
N LEU A 218 20.11 -38.24 -40.15
CA LEU A 218 19.86 -39.66 -40.45
C LEU A 218 20.37 -40.02 -41.85
N ASN A 219 20.60 -41.30 -42.10
CA ASN A 219 21.14 -41.75 -43.38
C ASN A 219 20.17 -41.62 -44.56
N ASP A 220 18.86 -41.45 -44.30
CA ASP A 220 17.86 -41.11 -45.31
C ASP A 220 17.77 -39.59 -45.60
N GLY A 221 18.59 -38.77 -44.92
CA GLY A 221 18.61 -37.31 -45.04
C GLY A 221 17.67 -36.57 -44.08
N THR A 222 16.88 -37.28 -43.28
CA THR A 222 16.06 -36.65 -42.23
C THR A 222 16.95 -35.99 -41.19
N VAL A 223 16.67 -34.74 -40.85
CA VAL A 223 17.37 -34.02 -39.77
C VAL A 223 16.51 -34.09 -38.51
N LYS A 224 17.07 -34.64 -37.44
CA LYS A 224 16.49 -34.59 -36.09
C LYS A 224 17.27 -33.61 -35.23
N ARG A 225 16.55 -32.80 -34.46
CA ARG A 225 17.09 -31.86 -33.48
C ARG A 225 16.56 -32.25 -32.11
N THR A 226 17.44 -32.30 -31.12
CA THR A 226 17.04 -32.62 -29.75
C THR A 226 18.02 -32.00 -28.75
N TRP A 227 17.51 -31.56 -27.61
CA TRP A 227 18.31 -31.21 -26.44
C TRP A 227 18.40 -32.39 -25.46
N ASP A 228 17.60 -33.45 -25.65
CA ASP A 228 17.67 -34.69 -24.88
C ASP A 228 18.25 -35.80 -25.77
N PRO A 229 19.52 -36.21 -25.56
CA PRO A 229 20.15 -37.24 -26.39
C PRO A 229 19.43 -38.60 -26.31
N ARG A 230 18.61 -38.85 -25.28
CA ARG A 230 17.85 -40.10 -25.15
C ARG A 230 16.87 -40.31 -26.30
N THR A 231 16.43 -39.23 -26.95
CA THR A 231 15.53 -39.33 -28.11
C THR A 231 16.21 -39.91 -29.36
N LEU A 232 17.55 -40.02 -29.36
CA LEU A 232 18.33 -40.63 -30.46
C LEU A 232 18.68 -42.09 -30.19
N ILE A 233 18.39 -42.65 -29.01
CA ILE A 233 18.75 -44.04 -28.64
C ILE A 233 18.26 -45.05 -29.69
N ASP A 234 16.98 -44.97 -30.08
CA ASP A 234 16.44 -45.88 -31.08
C ASP A 234 17.07 -45.68 -32.47
N ASP A 235 17.40 -44.44 -32.84
CA ASP A 235 18.05 -44.15 -34.12
C ASP A 235 19.50 -44.68 -34.17
N VAL A 236 20.19 -44.75 -33.02
CA VAL A 236 21.56 -45.26 -32.89
C VAL A 236 21.60 -46.78 -32.76
N PHE A 237 20.75 -47.36 -31.90
CA PHE A 237 20.88 -48.76 -31.47
C PHE A 237 19.90 -49.72 -32.15
N ALA A 238 18.71 -49.27 -32.58
CA ALA A 238 17.73 -50.18 -33.17
C ALA A 238 18.08 -50.57 -34.61
N ASP A 239 18.75 -49.69 -35.35
CA ASP A 239 19.30 -49.96 -36.68
C ASP A 239 20.64 -49.20 -36.88
N PRO A 240 21.79 -49.88 -36.88
CA PRO A 240 23.09 -49.24 -37.02
C PRO A 240 23.30 -48.57 -38.40
N GLN A 241 22.42 -48.82 -39.38
CA GLN A 241 22.40 -48.12 -40.67
C GLN A 241 21.49 -46.89 -40.69
N ARG A 242 20.78 -46.58 -39.60
CA ARG A 242 19.85 -45.46 -39.55
C ARG A 242 20.53 -44.13 -39.22
N LEU A 243 21.43 -44.12 -38.25
CA LEU A 243 22.20 -42.94 -37.85
C LEU A 243 23.68 -43.29 -37.72
N ASN A 244 24.52 -42.54 -38.44
CA ASN A 244 25.96 -42.54 -38.20
C ASN A 244 26.26 -41.52 -37.08
N PRO A 245 26.87 -41.93 -35.95
CA PRO A 245 27.25 -40.99 -34.88
C PRO A 245 28.11 -39.81 -35.36
N GLY A 246 28.95 -40.01 -36.38
CA GLY A 246 29.74 -38.93 -36.99
C GLY A 246 28.94 -37.90 -37.81
N LYS A 247 27.60 -38.04 -37.88
CA LYS A 247 26.67 -37.05 -38.43
C LYS A 247 25.83 -36.37 -37.35
N ILE A 248 26.27 -36.47 -36.10
CA ILE A 248 25.71 -35.74 -34.96
C ILE A 248 26.70 -34.62 -34.64
N HIS A 249 26.19 -33.41 -34.48
CA HIS A 249 26.98 -32.25 -34.05
C HIS A 249 26.17 -31.35 -33.12
N ILE A 250 26.86 -30.51 -32.36
CA ILE A 250 26.28 -29.55 -31.44
C ILE A 250 25.95 -28.26 -32.22
N GLU A 251 24.73 -27.74 -32.05
CA GLU A 251 24.37 -26.39 -32.49
C GLU A 251 24.00 -25.53 -31.28
N ARG A 252 24.60 -24.33 -31.23
CA ARG A 252 24.41 -23.32 -30.19
C ARG A 252 23.89 -22.06 -30.84
N THR A 253 22.78 -21.51 -30.38
CA THR A 253 22.13 -20.35 -31.03
C THR A 253 21.49 -19.43 -30.02
N ILE A 254 21.73 -18.12 -30.16
CA ILE A 254 20.95 -17.10 -29.49
C ILE A 254 19.62 -16.95 -30.21
N ARG A 255 18.51 -17.22 -29.51
CA ARG A 255 17.16 -17.08 -30.02
C ARG A 255 16.46 -15.87 -29.40
N MET A 256 15.41 -15.44 -30.09
CA MET A 256 14.49 -14.39 -29.63
C MET A 256 13.23 -15.05 -29.07
N GLY A 257 12.91 -14.77 -27.82
CA GLY A 257 11.64 -15.12 -27.18
C GLY A 257 10.50 -14.18 -27.62
N PRO A 258 9.25 -14.52 -27.28
CA PRO A 258 8.15 -13.57 -27.30
C PRO A 258 8.43 -12.38 -26.37
N PRO A 259 8.02 -11.15 -26.71
CA PRO A 259 8.32 -9.96 -25.92
C PRO A 259 7.72 -10.03 -24.51
N GLY A 260 8.56 -9.78 -23.51
CA GLY A 260 8.26 -9.75 -22.08
C GLY A 260 8.14 -8.36 -21.47
N ILE A 261 7.74 -8.29 -20.19
CA ILE A 261 8.02 -7.10 -19.37
C ILE A 261 9.10 -7.53 -18.40
N ASP A 262 10.33 -7.24 -18.77
CA ASP A 262 11.50 -7.72 -18.05
C ASP A 262 12.04 -6.64 -17.12
N THR A 263 12.53 -7.09 -15.98
CA THR A 263 12.98 -6.23 -14.88
C THR A 263 14.46 -6.45 -14.60
N ALA A 264 15.27 -5.41 -14.83
CA ALA A 264 16.63 -5.37 -14.32
C ALA A 264 16.65 -4.81 -12.89
N VAL A 265 17.27 -5.52 -11.96
CA VAL A 265 17.31 -5.19 -10.53
C VAL A 265 18.69 -4.66 -10.12
N PHE A 266 18.69 -3.56 -9.37
CA PHE A 266 19.88 -2.87 -8.87
C PHE A 266 19.82 -2.74 -7.35
N SER A 267 20.98 -2.83 -6.68
CA SER A 267 21.07 -2.95 -5.22
C SER A 267 20.87 -1.63 -4.46
N GLY A 268 21.10 -0.49 -5.12
CA GLY A 268 21.06 0.85 -4.54
C GLY A 268 19.78 1.62 -4.85
N ASN A 269 19.71 2.87 -4.35
CA ASN A 269 18.60 3.78 -4.64
C ASN A 269 18.75 4.38 -6.03
N ARG A 270 17.66 4.74 -6.71
CA ARG A 270 17.66 5.33 -8.05
C ARG A 270 18.62 6.52 -8.18
N SER A 271 18.73 7.37 -7.16
CA SER A 271 19.62 8.55 -7.18
C SER A 271 21.10 8.23 -7.30
N GLU A 272 21.50 6.98 -7.06
CA GLU A 272 22.90 6.53 -7.12
C GLU A 272 23.32 6.10 -8.54
N TYR A 273 22.42 6.14 -9.52
CA TYR A 273 22.65 5.62 -10.87
C TYR A 273 22.49 6.68 -11.96
N ALA A 274 23.40 6.64 -12.93
CA ALA A 274 23.27 7.33 -14.21
C ALA A 274 22.67 6.37 -15.24
N ILE A 275 21.60 6.78 -15.91
CA ILE A 275 20.88 5.93 -16.89
C ILE A 275 20.92 6.63 -18.24
N THR A 276 21.41 5.94 -19.26
CA THR A 276 21.62 6.49 -20.60
C THR A 276 20.98 5.59 -21.66
N LEU A 277 20.13 6.17 -22.52
CA LEU A 277 19.68 5.49 -23.74
C LEU A 277 20.71 5.69 -24.84
N ASN A 278 21.26 4.60 -25.36
CA ASN A 278 22.29 4.62 -26.39
C ASN A 278 21.68 4.71 -27.79
N PRO A 279 22.44 5.20 -28.80
CA PRO A 279 21.94 5.32 -30.17
C PRO A 279 21.52 4.00 -30.83
N ASN A 280 22.08 2.87 -30.39
CA ASN A 280 21.73 1.54 -30.88
C ASN A 280 20.49 0.95 -30.17
N GLY A 281 19.88 1.67 -29.22
CA GLY A 281 18.70 1.25 -28.48
C GLY A 281 18.97 0.56 -27.15
N SER A 282 20.23 0.21 -26.83
CA SER A 282 20.58 -0.32 -25.51
C SER A 282 20.49 0.75 -24.43
N VAL A 283 20.33 0.34 -23.18
CA VAL A 283 20.33 1.23 -22.02
C VAL A 283 21.56 0.92 -21.17
N THR A 284 22.37 1.94 -20.88
CA THR A 284 23.46 1.81 -19.90
C THR A 284 23.00 2.30 -18.54
N VAL A 285 23.17 1.49 -17.49
CA VAL A 285 22.90 1.82 -16.09
C VAL A 285 24.22 1.78 -15.31
N ALA A 286 24.77 2.96 -14.99
CA ALA A 286 26.04 3.08 -14.30
C ALA A 286 25.83 3.49 -12.84
N HIS A 287 26.31 2.67 -11.91
CA HIS A 287 26.37 2.97 -10.50
C HIS A 287 27.44 4.05 -10.25
N THR A 288 27.00 5.26 -9.88
CA THR A 288 27.86 6.44 -9.74
C THR A 288 28.53 6.56 -8.37
N ARG A 289 28.16 5.69 -7.43
CA ARG A 289 28.72 5.66 -6.09
C ARG A 289 30.13 5.06 -6.13
N PRO A 290 31.12 5.69 -5.48
CA PRO A 290 32.44 5.08 -5.36
C PRO A 290 32.35 3.73 -4.65
N PRO A 291 33.03 2.68 -5.14
CA PRO A 291 33.02 1.38 -4.48
C PRO A 291 33.53 1.54 -3.04
N LYS A 292 32.71 1.12 -2.07
CA LYS A 292 33.11 1.02 -0.66
C LYS A 292 33.09 -0.46 -0.28
N LYS A 293 34.11 -0.90 0.47
CA LYS A 293 34.35 -2.31 0.82
C LYS A 293 33.14 -3.08 1.42
N ALA A 294 32.14 -2.38 1.98
CA ALA A 294 30.99 -2.98 2.64
C ALA A 294 29.65 -2.81 1.90
N VAL A 295 29.66 -2.20 0.70
CA VAL A 295 28.43 -1.98 -0.07
C VAL A 295 28.66 -2.47 -1.49
N LEU A 296 27.76 -3.31 -1.99
CA LEU A 296 27.80 -3.79 -3.36
C LEU A 296 27.82 -2.59 -4.32
N ASN A 297 28.66 -2.71 -5.34
CA ASN A 297 28.72 -1.78 -6.45
C ASN A 297 28.38 -2.55 -7.71
N ASP A 298 27.17 -2.35 -8.18
CA ASP A 298 26.63 -2.94 -9.42
C ASP A 298 27.41 -2.53 -10.69
N GLY A 299 28.36 -1.60 -10.60
CA GLY A 299 29.21 -1.23 -11.73
C GLY A 299 28.44 -0.57 -12.88
N THR A 300 28.69 -0.96 -14.13
CA THR A 300 28.12 -0.33 -15.33
C THR A 300 27.52 -1.36 -16.27
N ASP A 301 26.21 -1.51 -16.19
CA ASP A 301 25.49 -2.56 -16.90
C ASP A 301 24.95 -2.05 -18.23
N THR A 302 24.88 -2.93 -19.23
CA THR A 302 24.30 -2.65 -20.54
C THR A 302 23.11 -3.57 -20.78
N LEU A 303 21.95 -2.96 -20.98
CA LEU A 303 20.66 -3.63 -21.05
C LEU A 303 20.09 -3.57 -22.47
N LEU A 304 19.50 -4.68 -22.90
CA LEU A 304 18.69 -4.80 -24.11
C LEU A 304 17.35 -5.43 -23.73
N ASN A 305 16.26 -5.04 -24.39
CA ASN A 305 14.96 -5.66 -24.16
C ASN A 305 14.57 -5.69 -22.66
N ILE A 306 14.77 -4.57 -21.94
CA ILE A 306 14.36 -4.42 -20.54
C ILE A 306 13.37 -3.28 -20.45
N GLU A 307 12.21 -3.54 -19.86
CA GLU A 307 11.14 -2.55 -19.72
C GLU A 307 11.21 -1.81 -18.39
N VAL A 308 11.66 -2.48 -17.33
CA VAL A 308 11.60 -1.99 -15.95
C VAL A 308 12.97 -2.03 -15.30
N LEU A 309 13.32 -0.92 -14.64
CA LEU A 309 14.51 -0.82 -13.80
C LEU A 309 14.05 -0.72 -12.35
N GLN A 310 14.40 -1.72 -11.54
CA GLN A 310 14.04 -1.79 -10.13
C GLN A 310 15.23 -1.40 -9.26
N PHE A 311 15.03 -0.40 -8.40
CA PHE A 311 15.99 0.08 -7.40
C PHE A 311 15.45 -0.17 -5.99
N ALA A 312 16.29 0.02 -4.98
CA ALA A 312 15.92 -0.17 -3.57
C ALA A 312 14.78 0.78 -3.10
N ASP A 313 14.60 1.94 -3.74
CA ASP A 313 13.58 2.94 -3.42
C ASP A 313 12.40 2.96 -4.40
N GLY A 314 12.36 2.04 -5.37
CA GLY A 314 11.24 1.87 -6.31
C GLY A 314 11.67 1.54 -7.74
N SER A 315 10.68 1.38 -8.61
CA SER A 315 10.90 1.02 -10.01
C SER A 315 10.55 2.15 -10.97
N VAL A 316 11.25 2.21 -12.09
CA VAL A 316 11.00 3.16 -13.18
C VAL A 316 11.00 2.42 -14.52
N ALA A 317 10.31 2.97 -15.52
CA ALA A 317 10.43 2.46 -16.89
C ALA A 317 11.87 2.70 -17.39
N ALA A 318 12.44 1.71 -18.07
CA ALA A 318 13.69 1.89 -18.79
C ALA A 318 13.52 2.94 -19.90
N PRO A 319 14.53 3.79 -20.15
CA PRO A 319 14.47 4.74 -21.26
C PRO A 319 14.18 4.05 -22.61
N GLY A 320 13.20 4.57 -23.34
CA GLY A 320 12.80 4.01 -24.63
C GLY A 320 11.71 2.93 -24.55
N ALA A 321 11.55 2.27 -23.41
CA ALA A 321 10.53 1.24 -23.19
C ALA A 321 9.11 1.78 -23.39
N LYS A 322 8.22 0.92 -23.90
CA LYS A 322 6.81 1.24 -24.17
C LYS A 322 5.92 0.64 -23.09
N VAL A 323 6.19 1.01 -21.84
CA VAL A 323 5.44 0.60 -20.66
C VAL A 323 5.00 1.79 -19.81
N GLY A 324 3.96 1.59 -19.01
CA GLY A 324 3.46 2.53 -18.02
C GLY A 324 3.09 1.84 -16.71
N ALA A 325 3.39 2.46 -15.58
CA ALA A 325 2.97 1.97 -14.27
C ALA A 325 1.49 2.29 -14.03
N VAL A 326 0.73 1.31 -13.54
CA VAL A 326 -0.67 1.52 -13.14
C VAL A 326 -0.70 2.55 -12.01
N PRO A 327 -1.40 3.69 -12.17
CA PRO A 327 -1.43 4.72 -11.14
C PRO A 327 -2.28 4.32 -9.92
N ALA A 328 -2.00 4.96 -8.78
CA ALA A 328 -2.81 4.80 -7.57
C ALA A 328 -4.18 5.50 -7.72
N VAL A 329 -5.18 4.73 -8.14
CA VAL A 329 -6.54 5.24 -8.46
C VAL A 329 -7.59 4.94 -7.40
N VAL A 330 -7.27 4.18 -6.36
CA VAL A 330 -8.21 3.86 -5.26
C VAL A 330 -8.71 5.14 -4.59
N ASN A 331 -10.01 5.18 -4.26
CA ASN A 331 -10.73 6.35 -3.74
C ASN A 331 -10.85 7.56 -4.68
N LEU A 332 -10.32 7.50 -5.91
CA LEU A 332 -10.61 8.53 -6.91
C LEU A 332 -12.01 8.34 -7.48
N THR A 333 -12.61 9.41 -8.00
CA THR A 333 -13.82 9.26 -8.84
C THR A 333 -13.46 8.51 -10.12
N GLN A 334 -14.44 7.85 -10.73
CA GLN A 334 -14.23 7.14 -11.99
C GLN A 334 -13.61 8.05 -13.07
N VAL A 335 -14.00 9.32 -13.15
CA VAL A 335 -13.45 10.29 -14.12
C VAL A 335 -11.99 10.63 -13.81
N GLN A 336 -11.64 10.83 -12.54
CA GLN A 336 -10.25 11.09 -12.12
C GLN A 336 -9.36 9.88 -12.37
N ALA A 337 -9.82 8.68 -12.02
CA ALA A 337 -9.11 7.43 -12.29
C ALA A 337 -8.87 7.24 -13.80
N ALA A 338 -9.90 7.47 -14.63
CA ALA A 338 -9.77 7.38 -16.07
C ALA A 338 -8.76 8.36 -16.66
N ALA A 339 -8.71 9.60 -16.16
CA ALA A 339 -7.73 10.58 -16.57
C ALA A 339 -6.30 10.20 -16.15
N GLN A 340 -6.11 9.63 -14.95
CA GLN A 340 -4.78 9.19 -14.51
C GLN A 340 -4.27 7.98 -15.30
N ILE A 341 -5.12 6.98 -15.53
CA ILE A 341 -4.76 5.77 -16.31
C ILE A 341 -4.38 6.15 -17.74
N THR A 342 -5.18 6.96 -18.41
CA THR A 342 -4.87 7.43 -19.77
C THR A 342 -3.65 8.37 -19.80
N GLY A 343 -3.46 9.18 -18.75
CA GLY A 343 -2.26 9.99 -18.57
C GLY A 343 -0.97 9.16 -18.40
N ALA A 344 -1.07 7.96 -17.85
CA ALA A 344 0.03 6.98 -17.77
C ALA A 344 0.24 6.21 -19.08
N GLY A 345 -0.54 6.49 -20.13
CA GLY A 345 -0.47 5.80 -21.42
C GLY A 345 -1.13 4.42 -21.45
N LEU A 346 -1.89 4.07 -20.39
CA LEU A 346 -2.66 2.83 -20.29
C LEU A 346 -4.10 3.06 -20.79
N ALA A 347 -4.81 1.97 -21.07
CA ALA A 347 -6.21 2.01 -21.49
C ALA A 347 -7.17 1.73 -20.33
N ILE A 348 -8.39 2.25 -20.42
CA ILE A 348 -9.46 1.85 -19.52
C ILE A 348 -10.03 0.52 -19.99
N GLY A 349 -9.99 -0.47 -19.11
CA GLY A 349 -10.59 -1.78 -19.31
C GLY A 349 -12.06 -1.82 -18.92
N THR A 350 -12.48 -2.98 -18.41
CA THR A 350 -13.84 -3.19 -17.92
C THR A 350 -14.09 -2.41 -16.63
N ILE A 351 -15.28 -1.82 -16.49
CA ILE A 351 -15.69 -1.14 -15.26
C ILE A 351 -16.89 -1.89 -14.70
N THR A 352 -16.73 -2.42 -13.49
CA THR A 352 -17.79 -3.12 -12.75
C THR A 352 -18.12 -2.35 -11.47
N THR A 353 -19.26 -2.66 -10.86
CA THR A 353 -19.65 -2.09 -9.57
C THR A 353 -19.69 -3.16 -8.49
N ALA A 354 -19.26 -2.80 -7.28
CA ALA A 354 -19.35 -3.65 -6.10
C ALA A 354 -19.73 -2.84 -4.86
N ALA A 355 -20.38 -3.49 -3.91
CA ALA A 355 -20.70 -2.86 -2.65
C ALA A 355 -19.43 -2.62 -1.82
N SER A 356 -19.32 -1.46 -1.20
CA SER A 356 -18.22 -1.15 -0.27
C SER A 356 -18.72 -0.35 0.93
N ALA A 357 -18.35 -0.81 2.12
CA ALA A 357 -18.64 -0.12 3.38
C ALA A 357 -17.61 0.98 3.71
N THR A 358 -16.47 1.00 3.02
CA THR A 358 -15.34 1.91 3.31
C THR A 358 -15.08 2.91 2.19
N VAL A 359 -15.53 2.64 0.97
CA VAL A 359 -15.34 3.50 -0.20
C VAL A 359 -16.68 4.12 -0.60
N LEU A 360 -16.73 5.45 -0.68
CA LEU A 360 -17.96 6.18 -1.05
C LEU A 360 -18.46 5.77 -2.45
N PRO A 361 -19.78 5.79 -2.69
CA PRO A 361 -20.37 5.51 -4.00
C PRO A 361 -19.72 6.33 -5.13
N GLY A 362 -19.50 5.71 -6.29
CA GLY A 362 -18.91 6.36 -7.47
C GLY A 362 -17.39 6.52 -7.44
N ARG A 363 -16.71 5.99 -6.40
CA ARG A 363 -15.25 5.96 -6.29
C ARG A 363 -14.68 4.57 -6.53
N VAL A 364 -13.44 4.51 -7.03
CA VAL A 364 -12.74 3.25 -7.31
C VAL A 364 -12.41 2.53 -6.02
N VAL A 365 -12.81 1.26 -5.95
CA VAL A 365 -12.49 0.30 -4.87
C VAL A 365 -11.17 -0.39 -5.16
N SER A 366 -11.00 -0.87 -6.40
CA SER A 366 -9.78 -1.56 -6.84
C SER A 366 -9.54 -1.34 -8.33
N ALA A 367 -8.29 -1.55 -8.73
CA ALA A 367 -7.83 -1.61 -10.10
C ALA A 367 -7.13 -2.95 -10.35
N ASP A 368 -7.24 -3.47 -11.55
CA ASP A 368 -6.56 -4.67 -12.02
C ASP A 368 -5.98 -4.40 -13.43
N PRO A 369 -4.65 -4.43 -13.60
CA PRO A 369 -3.63 -4.77 -12.62
C PRO A 369 -3.56 -3.77 -11.46
N ALA A 370 -2.94 -4.19 -10.35
CA ALA A 370 -2.86 -3.36 -9.16
C ALA A 370 -1.97 -2.12 -9.40
N PRO A 371 -2.20 -1.00 -8.67
CA PRO A 371 -1.32 0.15 -8.73
C PRO A 371 0.16 -0.21 -8.48
N GLY A 372 1.06 0.35 -9.29
CA GLY A 372 2.50 0.06 -9.27
C GLY A 372 2.93 -1.04 -10.24
N THR A 373 2.01 -1.88 -10.75
CA THR A 373 2.34 -2.85 -11.80
C THR A 373 2.67 -2.13 -13.11
N PHE A 374 3.76 -2.51 -13.76
CA PHE A 374 4.09 -2.02 -15.10
C PHE A 374 3.41 -2.87 -16.15
N GLU A 375 2.81 -2.21 -17.14
CA GLU A 375 2.19 -2.86 -18.28
C GLU A 375 2.57 -2.15 -19.57
N PHE A 376 2.50 -2.85 -20.71
CA PHE A 376 2.68 -2.23 -22.02
C PHE A 376 1.68 -1.07 -22.22
N LEU A 377 2.10 -0.06 -23.00
CA LEU A 377 1.19 1.04 -23.34
C LEU A 377 -0.09 0.51 -23.99
N LEU A 378 -1.20 1.17 -23.69
CA LEU A 378 -2.56 0.79 -24.07
C LEU A 378 -3.08 -0.51 -23.42
N PHE A 379 -2.37 -1.09 -22.45
CA PHE A 379 -2.89 -2.22 -21.68
C PHE A 379 -4.14 -1.80 -20.88
N PRO A 380 -5.22 -2.60 -20.89
CA PRO A 380 -6.47 -2.26 -20.20
C PRO A 380 -6.37 -2.44 -18.69
N VAL A 381 -6.66 -1.39 -17.93
CA VAL A 381 -6.83 -1.44 -16.46
C VAL A 381 -8.32 -1.53 -16.13
N ASN A 382 -8.73 -2.66 -15.59
CA ASN A 382 -10.09 -2.90 -15.11
C ASN A 382 -10.32 -2.17 -13.78
N LEU A 383 -11.53 -1.65 -13.56
CA LEU A 383 -11.89 -0.94 -12.33
C LEU A 383 -13.12 -1.57 -11.68
N VAL A 384 -13.09 -1.65 -10.35
CA VAL A 384 -14.28 -1.89 -9.53
C VAL A 384 -14.67 -0.57 -8.87
N VAL A 385 -15.90 -0.10 -9.09
CA VAL A 385 -16.41 1.15 -8.54
C VAL A 385 -17.43 0.87 -7.44
N SER A 386 -17.37 1.61 -6.35
CA SER A 386 -18.29 1.43 -5.23
C SER A 386 -19.71 1.79 -5.63
N SER A 387 -20.65 0.89 -5.40
CA SER A 387 -22.09 1.18 -5.40
C SER A 387 -22.59 1.70 -4.05
N GLY A 388 -21.71 1.88 -3.07
CA GLY A 388 -22.05 2.11 -1.66
C GLY A 388 -22.26 0.82 -0.87
N SER A 389 -22.54 0.95 0.41
CA SER A 389 -22.80 -0.17 1.32
C SER A 389 -24.10 -0.92 0.95
N THR A 390 -24.05 -2.26 0.81
CA THR A 390 -25.24 -3.11 0.67
C THR A 390 -25.96 -3.39 1.98
N GLY A 391 -25.41 -2.92 3.11
CA GLY A 391 -26.15 -2.78 4.36
C GLY A 391 -26.59 -1.34 4.55
N ALA A 392 -27.81 -1.13 5.06
CA ALA A 392 -28.13 0.13 5.73
C ALA A 392 -26.93 0.54 6.61
N PRO A 393 -26.53 1.83 6.65
CA PRO A 393 -25.33 2.25 7.38
C PRO A 393 -25.35 1.59 8.75
N GLY A 394 -24.29 0.85 9.10
CA GLY A 394 -24.15 0.33 10.46
C GLY A 394 -24.35 1.54 11.37
N PRO A 395 -25.40 1.55 12.22
CA PRO A 395 -25.98 2.80 12.63
C PRO A 395 -24.93 3.51 13.47
N VAL A 396 -24.43 4.63 12.95
CA VAL A 396 -24.06 5.72 13.84
C VAL A 396 -25.36 6.06 14.57
N SER A 397 -25.59 5.38 15.69
CA SER A 397 -26.77 5.61 16.50
C SER A 397 -26.45 6.80 17.38
N VAL A 398 -26.92 7.95 16.93
CA VAL A 398 -26.90 9.20 17.66
C VAL A 398 -28.31 9.46 18.19
N SER A 399 -28.40 9.91 19.43
CA SER A 399 -29.65 10.38 20.04
C SER A 399 -29.42 11.65 20.83
N ILE A 400 -30.46 12.46 21.04
CA ILE A 400 -30.39 13.55 22.01
C ILE A 400 -30.45 12.93 23.41
N ALA A 401 -29.42 13.22 24.23
CA ALA A 401 -29.32 12.79 25.62
C ALA A 401 -29.97 13.79 26.59
N SER A 402 -29.94 15.07 26.23
CA SER A 402 -30.58 16.17 26.95
C SER A 402 -30.87 17.30 25.97
N PRO A 403 -32.00 18.01 26.09
CA PRO A 403 -33.13 17.75 27.01
C PRO A 403 -33.86 16.44 26.71
N ALA A 404 -34.60 15.93 27.69
CA ALA A 404 -35.47 14.75 27.48
C ALA A 404 -36.67 15.11 26.58
N ALA A 405 -37.21 14.12 25.87
CA ALA A 405 -38.41 14.31 25.07
C ALA A 405 -39.59 14.81 25.94
N GLY A 406 -40.24 15.88 25.48
CA GLY A 406 -41.33 16.55 26.19
C GLY A 406 -40.89 17.51 27.30
N ALA A 407 -39.59 17.77 27.46
CA ALA A 407 -39.13 18.74 28.44
C ALA A 407 -39.61 20.16 28.11
N ALA A 408 -40.10 20.87 29.13
CA ALA A 408 -40.27 22.31 29.09
C ALA A 408 -38.90 22.99 29.27
N VAL A 409 -38.52 23.85 28.33
CA VAL A 409 -37.21 24.49 28.28
C VAL A 409 -37.34 26.01 28.22
N ASN A 410 -36.48 26.72 28.95
CA ASN A 410 -36.40 28.18 28.94
C ASN A 410 -34.96 28.68 29.21
N GLY A 411 -34.66 29.89 28.74
CA GLY A 411 -33.33 30.49 28.88
C GLY A 411 -32.22 29.71 28.16
N THR A 412 -31.09 29.51 28.83
CA THR A 412 -29.96 28.76 28.29
C THR A 412 -30.08 27.27 28.61
N VAL A 413 -30.14 26.44 27.57
CA VAL A 413 -30.26 24.98 27.66
C VAL A 413 -29.08 24.29 26.99
N ILE A 414 -28.54 23.26 27.63
CA ILE A 414 -27.51 22.42 27.01
C ILE A 414 -28.16 21.27 26.25
N VAL A 415 -27.94 21.25 24.93
CA VAL A 415 -28.32 20.14 24.06
C VAL A 415 -27.12 19.21 23.93
N ALA A 416 -27.27 17.96 24.38
CA ALA A 416 -26.20 16.96 24.39
C ALA A 416 -26.61 15.74 23.57
N ALA A 417 -25.66 15.13 22.87
CA ALA A 417 -25.88 13.89 22.13
C ALA A 417 -25.26 12.69 22.87
N SER A 418 -25.92 11.53 22.76
CA SER A 418 -25.36 10.23 23.10
C SER A 418 -25.03 9.48 21.82
N LEU A 419 -23.90 8.78 21.83
CA LEU A 419 -23.38 8.02 20.69
C LEU A 419 -23.04 6.61 21.17
N ALA A 420 -23.40 5.60 20.37
CA ALA A 420 -22.96 4.23 20.65
C ALA A 420 -21.55 3.94 20.12
N ASN A 421 -21.08 4.69 19.12
CA ASN A 421 -19.80 4.51 18.46
C ASN A 421 -19.05 5.86 18.35
N PRO A 422 -17.70 5.87 18.32
CA PRO A 422 -16.92 7.07 18.04
C PRO A 422 -17.26 7.67 16.67
N VAL A 423 -17.32 9.00 16.59
CA VAL A 423 -17.62 9.76 15.36
C VAL A 423 -16.62 10.90 15.18
N ALA A 424 -16.47 11.38 13.95
CA ALA A 424 -15.62 12.52 13.63
C ALA A 424 -16.27 13.87 14.00
N GLY A 425 -17.60 13.94 14.01
CA GLY A 425 -18.31 15.13 14.45
C GLY A 425 -19.82 14.95 14.60
N VAL A 426 -20.44 15.88 15.32
CA VAL A 426 -21.90 15.95 15.54
C VAL A 426 -22.39 17.38 15.31
N GLN A 427 -23.29 17.55 14.35
CA GLN A 427 -24.03 18.80 14.12
C GLN A 427 -25.40 18.70 14.81
N PHE A 428 -25.68 19.60 15.76
CA PHE A 428 -26.99 19.72 16.38
C PHE A 428 -27.93 20.55 15.51
N LEU A 429 -29.23 20.26 15.56
CA LEU A 429 -30.27 20.97 14.81
C LEU A 429 -31.50 21.23 15.68
N VAL A 430 -32.16 22.37 15.43
CA VAL A 430 -33.50 22.71 15.91
C VAL A 430 -34.40 22.92 14.70
N ASP A 431 -35.49 22.15 14.61
CA ASP A 431 -36.42 22.10 13.47
C ASP A 431 -35.73 21.92 12.11
N GLY A 432 -34.66 21.11 12.09
CA GLY A 432 -33.86 20.83 10.90
C GLY A 432 -32.85 21.93 10.54
N ASN A 433 -32.77 23.03 11.29
CA ASN A 433 -31.78 24.09 11.09
C ASN A 433 -30.57 23.90 12.02
N PRO A 434 -29.33 24.13 11.56
CA PRO A 434 -28.14 24.01 12.40
C PRO A 434 -28.18 24.87 13.66
N LEU A 435 -27.98 24.23 14.81
CA LEU A 435 -27.85 24.86 16.12
C LEU A 435 -26.35 24.95 16.46
N GLY A 436 -25.71 26.04 16.05
CA GLY A 436 -24.27 26.25 16.21
C GLY A 436 -23.42 25.48 15.20
N ALA A 437 -22.09 25.51 15.39
CA ALA A 437 -21.14 24.78 14.56
C ALA A 437 -21.07 23.28 14.92
N GLU A 438 -20.60 22.46 13.98
CA GLU A 438 -20.35 21.03 14.22
C GLU A 438 -19.34 20.83 15.37
N VAL A 439 -19.69 19.96 16.31
CA VAL A 439 -18.86 19.60 17.46
C VAL A 439 -17.99 18.40 17.10
N THR A 440 -16.67 18.58 17.08
CA THR A 440 -15.71 17.56 16.61
C THR A 440 -14.96 16.84 17.74
N ILE A 441 -15.18 17.24 19.00
CA ILE A 441 -14.50 16.68 20.19
C ILE A 441 -15.55 16.35 21.25
N ALA A 442 -15.47 15.16 21.84
CA ALA A 442 -16.33 14.75 22.95
C ALA A 442 -15.98 15.52 24.25
N PRO A 443 -16.96 15.86 25.12
CA PRO A 443 -18.38 15.53 25.03
C PRO A 443 -19.12 16.37 23.97
N TYR A 444 -19.99 15.72 23.19
CA TYR A 444 -20.74 16.37 22.12
C TYR A 444 -21.96 17.10 22.69
N SER A 445 -21.85 18.42 22.83
CA SER A 445 -22.92 19.27 23.32
C SER A 445 -22.83 20.70 22.78
N VAL A 446 -23.97 21.37 22.68
CA VAL A 446 -24.07 22.79 22.31
C VAL A 446 -24.98 23.54 23.29
N SER A 447 -24.65 24.81 23.54
CA SER A 447 -25.52 25.72 24.29
C SER A 447 -26.57 26.32 23.37
N TRP A 448 -27.84 26.20 23.76
CA TRP A 448 -29.00 26.76 23.07
C TRP A 448 -29.60 27.89 23.90
N ASP A 449 -29.73 29.07 23.30
CA ASP A 449 -30.49 30.17 23.89
C ASP A 449 -31.94 30.13 23.37
N THR A 450 -32.86 29.62 24.19
CA THR A 450 -34.27 29.44 23.81
C THR A 450 -35.00 30.78 23.69
N THR A 451 -34.45 31.88 24.22
CA THR A 451 -35.10 33.21 24.13
C THR A 451 -35.09 33.77 22.70
N THR A 452 -34.23 33.20 21.85
CA THR A 452 -34.17 33.51 20.41
C THR A 452 -35.09 32.63 19.57
N THR A 453 -35.74 31.64 20.20
CA THR A 453 -36.68 30.71 19.58
C THR A 453 -38.10 31.05 20.03
N THR A 454 -39.07 30.91 19.14
CA THR A 454 -40.49 31.13 19.49
C THR A 454 -40.96 30.14 20.56
N ASP A 455 -41.96 30.52 21.35
CA ASP A 455 -42.57 29.58 22.28
C ASP A 455 -43.40 28.51 21.54
N GLY A 456 -43.43 27.30 22.08
CA GLY A 456 -44.16 26.15 21.56
C GLY A 456 -43.29 24.92 21.29
N LEU A 457 -43.86 23.96 20.54
CA LEU A 457 -43.22 22.68 20.26
C LEU A 457 -42.11 22.82 19.22
N HIS A 458 -40.88 22.43 19.60
CA HIS A 458 -39.70 22.38 18.74
C HIS A 458 -39.11 20.98 18.72
N VAL A 459 -38.41 20.62 17.64
CA VAL A 459 -37.78 19.30 17.48
C VAL A 459 -36.26 19.43 17.42
N LEU A 460 -35.59 18.87 18.42
CA LEU A 460 -34.13 18.75 18.44
C LEU A 460 -33.69 17.47 17.72
N SER A 461 -32.63 17.55 16.92
CA SER A 461 -31.97 16.37 16.35
C SER A 461 -30.46 16.56 16.28
N ALA A 462 -29.73 15.47 16.13
CA ALA A 462 -28.28 15.47 15.98
C ALA A 462 -27.89 14.65 14.75
N GLN A 463 -27.09 15.24 13.87
CA GLN A 463 -26.49 14.56 12.73
C GLN A 463 -25.03 14.25 13.05
N ALA A 464 -24.69 12.97 13.11
CA ALA A 464 -23.33 12.51 13.37
C ALA A 464 -22.66 12.03 12.07
N ARG A 465 -21.35 12.28 11.94
CA ARG A 465 -20.53 11.88 10.80
C ARG A 465 -19.33 11.07 11.26
N ASP A 466 -19.05 9.94 10.64
CA ASP A 466 -17.85 9.15 10.92
C ASP A 466 -16.59 9.73 10.23
N ALA A 467 -15.44 9.09 10.44
CA ALA A 467 -14.18 9.50 9.83
C ALA A 467 -14.14 9.33 8.30
N ALA A 468 -14.99 8.45 7.75
CA ALA A 468 -15.10 8.19 6.32
C ALA A 468 -16.11 9.12 5.61
N GLY A 469 -16.85 9.94 6.37
CA GLY A 469 -17.80 10.93 5.86
C GLY A 469 -19.24 10.44 5.78
N PHE A 470 -19.56 9.24 6.26
CA PHE A 470 -20.93 8.74 6.31
C PHE A 470 -21.70 9.44 7.43
N THR A 471 -22.94 9.86 7.14
CA THR A 471 -23.78 10.59 8.10
C THR A 471 -25.00 9.79 8.53
N ALA A 472 -25.41 9.99 9.79
CA ALA A 472 -26.69 9.53 10.32
C ALA A 472 -27.34 10.64 11.15
N THR A 473 -28.66 10.79 11.03
CA THR A 473 -29.43 11.77 11.82
C THR A 473 -30.26 11.03 12.87
N SER A 474 -30.26 11.53 14.10
CA SER A 474 -31.07 10.99 15.19
C SER A 474 -32.56 11.11 14.89
N VAL A 475 -33.38 10.29 15.56
CA VAL A 475 -34.81 10.58 15.69
C VAL A 475 -34.98 11.95 16.38
N GLY A 476 -35.99 12.71 15.95
CA GLY A 476 -36.32 14.00 16.53
C GLY A 476 -36.78 13.88 17.99
N THR A 477 -36.26 14.74 18.85
CA THR A 477 -36.61 14.84 20.27
C THR A 477 -37.44 16.10 20.47
N PRO A 478 -38.77 15.97 20.65
CA PRO A 478 -39.64 17.12 20.85
C PRO A 478 -39.37 17.76 22.21
N VAL A 479 -39.37 19.08 22.28
CA VAL A 479 -39.27 19.92 23.49
C VAL A 479 -40.26 21.06 23.39
N ASP A 480 -40.72 21.58 24.52
CA ASP A 480 -41.65 22.71 24.57
C ASP A 480 -40.91 23.96 25.08
N VAL A 481 -40.75 24.96 24.22
CA VAL A 481 -40.09 26.22 24.58
C VAL A 481 -41.11 27.12 25.27
N LEU A 482 -40.84 27.47 26.53
CA LEU A 482 -41.72 28.28 27.39
C LEU A 482 -40.97 29.48 27.97
N ASN A 483 -40.72 30.51 27.16
CA ASN A 483 -40.11 31.74 27.65
C ASN A 483 -41.18 32.62 28.35
N ASP A 484 -41.41 32.39 29.64
CA ASP A 484 -42.43 33.13 30.42
C ASP A 484 -42.08 34.62 30.58
N GLY A 485 -42.73 35.46 29.77
CA GLY A 485 -42.51 36.92 29.73
C GLY A 485 -43.67 37.77 30.26
N ILE A 486 -44.70 37.18 30.85
CA ILE A 486 -45.87 37.91 31.34
C ILE A 486 -45.72 38.12 32.86
N PRO A 487 -45.71 39.37 33.36
CA PRO A 487 -45.62 39.62 34.79
C PRO A 487 -46.93 39.29 35.56
N PRO A 488 -46.83 38.91 36.85
CA PRO A 488 -48.00 38.68 37.70
C PRO A 488 -48.94 39.88 37.81
N VAL A 489 -50.21 39.64 38.09
CA VAL A 489 -51.17 40.67 38.51
C VAL A 489 -51.34 40.58 40.03
N VAL A 490 -51.28 41.72 40.73
CA VAL A 490 -51.41 41.78 42.20
C VAL A 490 -52.21 42.99 42.67
N ALA A 491 -53.09 42.79 43.67
CA ALA A 491 -53.87 43.85 44.29
C ALA A 491 -54.07 43.61 45.80
N ILE A 492 -53.92 44.67 46.60
CA ILE A 492 -54.27 44.64 48.04
C ILE A 492 -55.80 44.55 48.19
N THR A 493 -56.25 43.63 49.04
CA THR A 493 -57.67 43.36 49.33
C THR A 493 -58.08 43.82 50.74
N ALA A 494 -57.13 43.95 51.65
CA ALA A 494 -57.35 44.53 52.98
C ALA A 494 -56.05 45.21 53.47
N PRO A 495 -56.12 46.34 54.17
CA PRO A 495 -57.32 47.15 54.44
C PRO A 495 -57.87 47.80 53.15
N THR A 496 -59.13 48.24 53.16
CA THR A 496 -59.70 48.98 52.03
C THR A 496 -59.13 50.41 51.98
N ALA A 497 -59.07 51.00 50.79
CA ALA A 497 -58.61 52.37 50.61
C ALA A 497 -59.37 53.36 51.53
N ASN A 498 -58.62 54.31 52.08
CA ASN A 498 -59.05 55.34 53.03
C ASN A 498 -59.60 54.81 54.37
N SER A 499 -59.39 53.53 54.69
CA SER A 499 -59.76 52.99 56.00
C SER A 499 -58.91 53.60 57.12
N ILE A 500 -59.52 53.70 58.30
CA ILE A 500 -58.83 54.03 59.54
C ILE A 500 -58.41 52.71 60.19
N VAL A 501 -57.13 52.57 60.51
CA VAL A 501 -56.57 51.34 61.06
C VAL A 501 -55.86 51.61 62.39
N THR A 502 -56.18 50.82 63.41
CA THR A 502 -55.64 50.98 64.76
C THR A 502 -55.36 49.63 65.39
N GLY A 503 -54.33 49.53 66.23
CA GLY A 503 -54.01 48.32 66.97
C GLY A 503 -52.72 47.62 66.55
N SER A 504 -52.42 46.51 67.23
CA SER A 504 -51.16 45.79 67.06
C SER A 504 -51.22 44.63 66.06
N ASN A 505 -52.34 44.44 65.36
CA ASN A 505 -52.57 43.27 64.51
C ASN A 505 -53.50 43.57 63.33
N VAL A 506 -53.20 44.64 62.57
CA VAL A 506 -53.93 44.97 61.34
C VAL A 506 -53.50 44.00 60.24
N THR A 507 -54.45 43.32 59.61
CA THR A 507 -54.16 42.41 58.49
C THR A 507 -54.00 43.21 57.20
N VAL A 508 -52.88 42.99 56.52
CA VAL A 508 -52.67 43.43 55.13
C VAL A 508 -52.71 42.19 54.25
N ALA A 509 -53.66 42.12 53.32
CA ALA A 509 -53.87 40.98 52.45
C ALA A 509 -53.89 41.40 50.97
N ALA A 510 -53.49 40.50 50.08
CA ALA A 510 -53.51 40.72 48.64
C ALA A 510 -53.92 39.44 47.89
N ASN A 511 -54.50 39.61 46.71
CA ASN A 511 -54.64 38.55 45.72
C ASN A 511 -53.59 38.75 44.65
N ALA A 512 -52.93 37.67 44.23
CA ALA A 512 -52.01 37.66 43.11
C ALA A 512 -52.29 36.46 42.21
N SER A 513 -52.20 36.65 40.89
CA SER A 513 -52.39 35.62 39.87
C SER A 513 -51.46 35.86 38.70
N ASP A 514 -51.07 34.80 38.02
CA ASP A 514 -50.15 34.81 36.88
C ASP A 514 -50.50 33.66 35.92
N ASN A 515 -50.09 33.73 34.65
CA ASN A 515 -50.32 32.69 33.63
C ASN A 515 -49.58 31.37 33.93
N VAL A 516 -48.39 31.42 34.55
CA VAL A 516 -47.63 30.22 34.97
C VAL A 516 -47.71 30.05 36.48
N GLY A 517 -47.55 31.13 37.26
CA GLY A 517 -47.75 31.10 38.70
C GLY A 517 -46.98 32.17 39.46
N VAL A 518 -47.50 32.53 40.64
CA VAL A 518 -46.88 33.53 41.52
C VAL A 518 -46.01 32.84 42.58
N VAL A 519 -44.72 33.18 42.61
CA VAL A 519 -43.74 32.63 43.56
C VAL A 519 -43.70 33.40 44.88
N GLY A 520 -44.09 34.68 44.89
CA GLY A 520 -44.14 35.43 46.14
C GLY A 520 -44.78 36.79 46.03
N VAL A 521 -45.31 37.27 47.17
CA VAL A 521 -45.88 38.60 47.35
C VAL A 521 -45.21 39.30 48.53
N GLN A 522 -44.47 40.37 48.27
CA GLN A 522 -43.89 41.26 49.28
C GLN A 522 -44.84 42.43 49.54
N PHE A 523 -45.29 42.60 50.78
CA PHE A 523 -46.04 43.79 51.19
C PHE A 523 -45.08 44.94 51.51
N LEU A 524 -45.47 46.17 51.19
CA LEU A 524 -44.70 47.37 51.46
C LEU A 524 -45.57 48.42 52.17
N LEU A 525 -44.99 49.11 53.15
CA LEU A 525 -45.53 50.27 53.85
C LEU A 525 -44.62 51.47 53.55
N ASP A 526 -45.16 52.51 52.92
CA ASP A 526 -44.43 53.71 52.51
C ASP A 526 -43.15 53.39 51.73
N GLY A 527 -43.23 52.38 50.86
CA GLY A 527 -42.12 51.90 50.04
C GLY A 527 -41.12 50.97 50.75
N ALA A 528 -41.23 50.77 52.07
CA ALA A 528 -40.40 49.83 52.82
C ALA A 528 -41.08 48.46 53.01
N PRO A 529 -40.34 47.33 53.02
CA PRO A 529 -40.93 46.01 53.26
C PRO A 529 -41.68 45.92 54.60
N LEU A 530 -42.94 45.49 54.53
CA LEU A 530 -43.81 45.22 55.68
C LEU A 530 -43.81 43.72 56.00
N GLY A 531 -42.77 43.30 56.72
CA GLY A 531 -42.50 41.89 57.01
C GLY A 531 -41.78 41.17 55.86
N GLY A 532 -41.65 39.85 56.00
CA GLY A 532 -41.08 39.00 54.95
C GLY A 532 -42.04 38.80 53.79
N GLU A 533 -41.49 38.39 52.65
CA GLU A 533 -42.28 37.98 51.50
C GLU A 533 -43.10 36.72 51.80
N VAL A 534 -44.34 36.71 51.31
CA VAL A 534 -45.26 35.59 51.47
C VAL A 534 -45.23 34.75 50.20
N THR A 535 -44.73 33.52 50.29
CA THR A 535 -44.49 32.63 49.14
C THR A 535 -45.64 31.66 48.86
N THR A 536 -46.70 31.67 49.67
CA THR A 536 -47.87 30.79 49.51
C THR A 536 -49.16 31.55 49.77
N ALA A 537 -50.18 31.31 48.93
CA ALA A 537 -51.52 31.87 49.15
C ALA A 537 -52.21 31.15 50.34
N PRO A 538 -53.03 31.84 51.15
CA PRO A 538 -53.46 33.23 51.03
C PRO A 538 -52.38 34.24 51.45
N TYR A 539 -52.09 35.22 50.58
CA TYR A 539 -51.04 36.21 50.83
C TYR A 539 -51.51 37.24 51.85
N SER A 540 -50.92 37.21 53.05
CA SER A 540 -51.19 38.20 54.08
C SER A 540 -50.03 38.40 55.04
N THR A 541 -49.93 39.61 55.59
CA THR A 541 -49.00 39.97 56.66
C THR A 541 -49.73 40.73 57.78
N ARG A 542 -49.08 40.84 58.92
CA ARG A 542 -49.59 41.57 60.09
C ARG A 542 -48.82 42.87 60.26
N TRP A 543 -49.56 43.96 60.46
CA TRP A 543 -49.04 45.28 60.73
C TRP A 543 -49.42 45.75 62.14
N ASN A 544 -48.40 46.10 62.93
CA ASN A 544 -48.58 46.74 64.23
C ASN A 544 -48.51 48.26 64.07
N THR A 545 -49.67 48.93 64.07
CA THR A 545 -49.72 50.39 63.85
C THR A 545 -49.23 51.20 65.06
N LYS A 546 -49.02 50.55 66.22
CA LYS A 546 -48.47 51.17 67.44
C LYS A 546 -46.93 51.24 67.45
N GLN A 547 -46.26 50.54 66.52
CA GLN A 547 -44.80 50.51 66.46
C GLN A 547 -44.29 51.80 65.83
N LYS A 548 -43.40 52.53 66.52
CA LYS A 548 -42.84 53.78 66.00
C LYS A 548 -41.99 53.49 64.75
N GLY A 549 -42.31 54.14 63.63
CA GLY A 549 -41.45 54.14 62.43
C GLY A 549 -40.15 54.92 62.66
N LYS A 550 -39.23 54.89 61.67
CA LYS A 550 -37.90 55.57 61.71
C LYS A 550 -37.95 57.09 61.95
N GLY A 551 -39.13 57.72 61.96
CA GLY A 551 -39.36 59.16 62.16
C GLY A 551 -40.13 59.57 63.42
N GLY A 552 -40.40 58.67 64.37
CA GLY A 552 -40.92 59.08 65.69
C GLY A 552 -42.41 59.41 65.78
N SER A 553 -43.26 58.83 64.95
CA SER A 553 -44.71 58.57 65.16
C SER A 553 -45.20 57.76 63.96
N ASN A 554 -46.17 56.86 64.14
CA ASN A 554 -46.79 56.10 63.04
C ASN A 554 -48.25 56.55 62.82
N LEU A 555 -48.57 57.78 63.24
CA LEU A 555 -49.87 58.41 63.06
C LEU A 555 -49.90 59.18 61.73
N GLY A 556 -51.03 59.12 61.02
CA GLY A 556 -51.21 59.82 59.75
C GLY A 556 -51.49 58.87 58.59
N VAL A 557 -51.41 59.41 57.37
CA VAL A 557 -51.69 58.66 56.13
C VAL A 557 -50.46 57.84 55.76
N HIS A 558 -50.67 56.55 55.52
CA HIS A 558 -49.68 55.60 55.06
C HIS A 558 -50.13 54.98 53.74
N THR A 559 -49.16 54.58 52.92
CA THR A 559 -49.41 53.94 51.62
C THR A 559 -48.96 52.49 51.64
N LEU A 560 -49.89 51.58 51.36
CA LEU A 560 -49.62 50.15 51.22
C LEU A 560 -49.49 49.76 49.74
N HIS A 561 -48.50 48.91 49.44
CA HIS A 561 -48.37 48.23 48.15
C HIS A 561 -48.14 46.72 48.37
N ALA A 562 -48.49 45.92 47.38
CA ALA A 562 -48.08 44.53 47.28
C ALA A 562 -47.29 44.34 45.98
N ARG A 563 -46.10 43.74 46.06
CA ARG A 563 -45.26 43.42 44.90
C ARG A 563 -45.20 41.92 44.72
N ALA A 564 -45.73 41.41 43.61
CA ALA A 564 -45.71 40.00 43.26
C ALA A 564 -44.57 39.69 42.28
N ARG A 565 -44.00 38.49 42.40
CA ARG A 565 -43.08 37.91 41.40
C ARG A 565 -43.49 36.51 40.99
N ASP A 566 -43.12 36.11 39.79
CA ASP A 566 -43.18 34.72 39.31
C ASP A 566 -41.81 34.02 39.43
N ALA A 567 -41.68 32.84 38.81
CA ALA A 567 -40.45 32.05 38.76
C ALA A 567 -39.47 32.52 37.68
N ALA A 568 -39.95 33.19 36.62
CA ALA A 568 -39.14 33.76 35.56
C ALA A 568 -38.47 35.08 35.97
N GLY A 569 -38.87 35.65 37.11
CA GLY A 569 -38.34 36.87 37.67
C GLY A 569 -39.11 38.13 37.26
N ASN A 570 -40.26 37.98 36.57
CA ASN A 570 -41.11 39.11 36.25
C ASN A 570 -41.76 39.66 37.53
N LEU A 571 -41.93 40.98 37.58
CA LEU A 571 -42.36 41.71 38.78
C LEU A 571 -43.49 42.68 38.48
N THR A 572 -44.49 42.71 39.35
CA THR A 572 -45.55 43.74 39.33
C THR A 572 -45.77 44.29 40.72
N THR A 573 -45.94 45.60 40.83
CA THR A 573 -46.37 46.27 42.07
C THR A 573 -47.81 46.74 41.91
N SER A 574 -48.65 46.46 42.90
CA SER A 574 -50.06 46.85 42.92
C SER A 574 -50.23 48.36 42.88
N ALA A 575 -51.45 48.83 42.56
CA ALA A 575 -51.84 50.20 42.87
C ALA A 575 -51.69 50.49 44.39
N PRO A 576 -51.42 51.75 44.78
CA PRO A 576 -51.31 52.15 46.18
C PRO A 576 -52.66 52.07 46.90
N VAL A 577 -52.66 51.58 48.14
CA VAL A 577 -53.81 51.66 49.06
C VAL A 577 -53.44 52.60 50.21
N LEU A 578 -54.11 53.76 50.24
CA LEU A 578 -53.95 54.75 51.30
C LEU A 578 -54.78 54.35 52.52
N VAL A 579 -54.21 54.47 53.72
CA VAL A 579 -54.88 54.19 55.00
C VAL A 579 -54.45 55.21 56.03
N THR A 580 -55.31 55.53 57.01
CA THR A 580 -54.99 56.48 58.08
C THR A 580 -54.81 55.75 59.40
N VAL A 581 -53.66 55.92 60.05
CA VAL A 581 -53.41 55.41 61.41
C VAL A 581 -53.77 56.49 62.42
N GLN A 582 -54.55 56.10 63.44
CA GLN A 582 -54.99 56.95 64.56
C GLN A 582 -54.60 56.37 65.92
#